data_AF-A0A7S4IBX3-F1
#
_entry.id   AF-A0A7S4IBX3-F1
#
_cell.length_a   1.000
_cell.length_b   1.000
_cell.length_c   1.000
_cell.angle_alpha   90.00
_cell.angle_beta   90.00
_cell.angle_gamma   90.00
#
_symmetry.space_group_name_H-M   'P 1'
#
loop_
_entity.id
_entity.type
_entity.pdbx_description
1 polymer ?
#
loop_
_entity_poly.entity_id
_entity_poly.type
_entity_poly.pdbx_seq_one_letter_code
_entity_poly.pdbx_strand_id
1 'polypeptide(L)'
;PHFAAWEAFASTEPFSAPPEVKFFEEDSAASVGMGAAAVKDVLEQGDFTKLFCLDVQMSVKPEAREGFLEALRADQQGALTSEPLAVSYLFGEDTETPNVFHMFEAYSGGRDGFA
;
A
#
# COMPACT_ATOMS: atom_id res chain seq x y z
N PRO A 1 -11.78 -7.63 -4.36
CA PRO A 1 -13.04 -6.90 -4.01
C PRO A 1 -12.79 -5.53 -3.35
N HIS A 2 -11.72 -5.38 -2.55
CA HIS A 2 -11.38 -4.11 -1.90
C HIS A 2 -10.82 -3.07 -2.89
N PHE A 3 -9.94 -3.49 -3.81
CA PHE A 3 -9.46 -2.63 -4.91
C PHE A 3 -10.59 -1.99 -5.74
N ALA A 4 -11.73 -2.67 -5.92
CA ALA A 4 -12.87 -2.11 -6.66
C ALA A 4 -13.52 -0.91 -5.95
N ALA A 5 -13.53 -0.89 -4.62
CA ALA A 5 -14.03 0.25 -3.85
C ALA A 5 -13.07 1.44 -3.95
N TRP A 6 -11.76 1.17 -3.89
CA TRP A 6 -10.72 2.16 -4.17
C TRP A 6 -10.82 2.73 -5.58
N GLU A 7 -10.97 1.89 -6.60
CA GLU A 7 -11.08 2.31 -8.00
C GLU A 7 -12.33 3.17 -8.25
N ALA A 8 -13.45 2.80 -7.63
CA ALA A 8 -14.68 3.60 -7.67
C ALA A 8 -14.48 4.99 -7.03
N PHE A 9 -13.76 5.07 -5.91
CA PHE A 9 -13.40 6.34 -5.28
C PHE A 9 -12.44 7.15 -6.15
N ALA A 10 -11.37 6.55 -6.67
CA ALA A 10 -10.38 7.21 -7.51
C ALA A 10 -11.00 7.80 -8.79
N SER A 11 -12.07 7.17 -9.30
CA SER A 11 -12.83 7.65 -10.46
C SER A 11 -13.67 8.91 -10.20
N THR A 12 -13.77 9.37 -8.95
CA THR A 12 -14.46 10.64 -8.59
C THR A 12 -13.60 11.89 -8.77
N GLU A 13 -12.41 11.75 -9.36
CA GLU A 13 -11.38 12.79 -9.46
C GLU A 13 -11.02 13.43 -8.10
N PRO A 14 -10.68 12.64 -7.06
CA PRO A 14 -10.47 13.15 -5.71
C PRO A 14 -9.13 13.88 -5.52
N PHE A 15 -8.24 13.83 -6.51
CA PHE A 15 -6.88 14.34 -6.40
C PHE A 15 -6.71 15.74 -7.03
N SER A 16 -5.90 16.58 -6.39
CA SER A 16 -5.54 17.92 -6.88
C SER A 16 -4.39 17.87 -7.89
N ALA A 17 -3.64 16.77 -7.92
CA ALA A 17 -2.63 16.43 -8.91
C ALA A 17 -2.65 14.91 -9.14
N PRO A 18 -2.19 14.40 -10.30
CA PRO A 18 -2.06 12.97 -10.52
C PRO A 18 -1.20 12.32 -9.41
N PRO A 19 -1.60 11.16 -8.86
CA PRO A 19 -0.76 10.42 -7.93
C PRO A 19 0.59 10.07 -8.55
N GLU A 20 1.66 10.16 -7.77
CA GLU A 20 2.98 9.69 -8.17
C GLU A 20 3.15 8.25 -7.68
N VAL A 21 3.51 7.35 -8.59
CA VAL A 21 3.63 5.92 -8.32
C VAL A 21 5.03 5.44 -8.69
N LYS A 22 5.70 4.80 -7.74
CA LYS A 22 7.04 4.22 -7.93
C LYS A 22 6.99 2.75 -7.56
N PHE A 23 7.65 1.94 -8.39
CA PHE A 23 7.84 0.51 -8.15
C PHE A 23 9.32 0.22 -7.98
N PHE A 24 9.65 -0.65 -7.03
CA PHE A 24 11.02 -1.09 -6.83
C PHE A 24 11.06 -2.50 -6.25
N GLU A 25 12.19 -3.18 -6.48
CA GLU A 25 12.49 -4.43 -5.78
C GLU A 25 13.31 -4.10 -4.54
N GLU A 26 12.88 -4.58 -3.40
CA GLU A 26 13.63 -4.46 -2.16
C GLU A 26 14.84 -5.44 -2.21
N ASP A 27 15.99 -4.99 -1.69
CA ASP A 27 17.27 -5.69 -1.87
C ASP A 27 17.46 -6.87 -0.90
N SER A 28 16.80 -6.85 0.26
CA SER A 28 16.84 -7.92 1.27
C SER A 28 15.57 -7.93 2.13
N ALA A 29 14.64 -8.85 1.84
CA ALA A 29 13.32 -8.90 2.50
C ALA A 29 13.41 -9.04 4.03
N ALA A 30 14.57 -9.51 4.53
CA ALA A 30 14.91 -9.53 5.94
C ALA A 30 14.86 -8.15 6.61
N SER A 31 15.14 -7.06 5.87
CA SER A 31 15.12 -5.68 6.36
C SER A 31 13.70 -5.24 6.74
N VAL A 32 12.69 -5.67 5.98
CA VAL A 32 11.26 -5.40 6.23
C VAL A 32 10.73 -6.30 7.37
N GLY A 33 11.28 -7.50 7.51
CA GLY A 33 10.83 -8.51 8.47
C GLY A 33 11.37 -8.42 9.90
N MET A 34 12.41 -7.63 10.17
CA MET A 34 12.95 -7.50 11.53
C MET A 34 12.03 -6.70 12.49
N GLY A 35 11.00 -6.00 11.97
CA GLY A 35 10.18 -5.07 12.76
C GLY A 35 8.78 -5.55 13.16
N ALA A 36 8.19 -6.58 12.53
CA ALA A 36 6.81 -6.98 12.79
C ALA A 36 6.68 -8.48 13.03
N ALA A 37 6.08 -8.87 14.16
CA ALA A 37 5.83 -10.27 14.52
C ALA A 37 5.00 -11.02 13.46
N ALA A 38 4.16 -10.31 12.69
CA ALA A 38 3.41 -10.86 11.55
C ALA A 38 4.32 -11.34 10.41
N VAL A 39 5.50 -10.74 10.24
CA VAL A 39 6.46 -11.18 9.21
C VAL A 39 7.09 -12.51 9.59
N LYS A 40 7.17 -12.85 10.88
CA LYS A 40 7.78 -14.10 11.33
C LYS A 40 6.99 -15.35 10.91
N ASP A 41 5.67 -15.32 11.01
CA ASP A 41 4.81 -16.44 10.58
C ASP A 41 4.75 -16.56 9.04
N VAL A 42 4.96 -15.44 8.33
CA VAL A 42 4.99 -15.37 6.86
C VAL A 42 6.36 -15.80 6.29
N LEU A 43 7.46 -15.49 6.98
CA LEU A 43 8.84 -15.87 6.63
C LEU A 43 9.07 -17.39 6.61
N GLU A 44 8.24 -18.17 7.31
CA GLU A 44 8.41 -19.61 7.43
C GLU A 44 7.88 -20.40 6.21
N GLN A 45 7.16 -19.78 5.26
CA GLN A 45 6.38 -20.50 4.23
C GLN A 45 6.71 -20.16 2.75
N GLY A 46 7.58 -19.19 2.42
CA GLY A 46 7.76 -18.72 1.02
C GLY A 46 9.19 -18.36 0.59
N ASP A 47 9.40 -18.20 -0.72
CA ASP A 47 10.62 -17.62 -1.32
C ASP A 47 10.52 -16.09 -1.30
N PHE A 48 11.26 -15.46 -0.38
CA PHE A 48 11.33 -14.01 -0.19
C PHE A 48 12.71 -13.45 -0.57
N THR A 49 13.35 -14.00 -1.59
CA THR A 49 14.68 -13.53 -1.99
C THR A 49 14.70 -12.04 -2.34
N LYS A 50 13.55 -11.44 -2.75
CA LYS A 50 13.27 -9.99 -2.89
C LYS A 50 11.76 -9.68 -2.82
N LEU A 51 11.36 -8.54 -2.23
CA LEU A 51 9.96 -8.06 -2.25
C LEU A 51 9.72 -7.13 -3.45
N PHE A 52 8.52 -7.19 -4.02
CA PHE A 52 8.07 -6.16 -4.97
C PHE A 52 7.31 -5.08 -4.21
N CYS A 53 7.77 -3.84 -4.32
CA CYS A 53 7.30 -2.72 -3.53
C CYS A 53 6.67 -1.64 -4.40
N LEU A 54 5.69 -0.97 -3.81
CA LEU A 54 4.97 0.17 -4.33
C LEU A 54 5.12 1.33 -3.33
N ASP A 55 5.48 2.51 -3.82
CA ASP A 55 5.46 3.78 -3.09
C ASP A 55 4.56 4.75 -3.86
N VAL A 56 3.57 5.31 -3.17
CA VAL A 56 2.58 6.22 -3.76
C VAL A 56 2.48 7.50 -2.95
N GLN A 57 2.55 8.62 -3.66
CA GLN A 57 2.21 9.93 -3.12
C GLN A 57 0.91 10.43 -3.77
N MET A 58 -0.04 10.87 -2.93
CA MET A 58 -1.37 11.32 -3.36
C MET A 58 -1.68 12.70 -2.79
N SER A 59 -1.93 13.67 -3.67
CA SER A 59 -2.41 15.00 -3.28
C SER A 59 -3.94 15.03 -3.33
N VAL A 60 -4.59 14.91 -2.18
CA VAL A 60 -6.05 14.77 -2.04
C VAL A 60 -6.71 16.14 -1.92
N LYS A 61 -7.83 16.36 -2.63
CA LYS A 61 -8.64 17.58 -2.47
C LYS A 61 -9.22 17.62 -1.05
N PRO A 62 -9.20 18.78 -0.34
CA PRO A 62 -9.72 18.86 1.03
C PRO A 62 -11.14 18.31 1.19
N GLU A 63 -12.01 18.57 0.22
CA GLU A 63 -13.39 18.08 0.19
C GLU A 63 -13.54 16.56 -0.03
N ALA A 64 -12.51 15.89 -0.55
CA ALA A 64 -12.48 14.44 -0.78
C ALA A 64 -11.79 13.67 0.36
N ARG A 65 -11.21 14.37 1.34
CA ARG A 65 -10.34 13.80 2.39
C ARG A 65 -11.02 12.69 3.20
N GLU A 66 -12.26 12.89 3.63
CA GLU A 66 -12.95 11.89 4.46
C GLU A 66 -13.23 10.61 3.69
N GLY A 67 -13.73 10.74 2.46
CA GLY A 67 -13.96 9.61 1.56
C GLY A 67 -12.66 8.88 1.17
N PHE A 68 -11.57 9.63 0.99
CA PHE A 68 -10.24 9.06 0.77
C PHE A 68 -9.79 8.19 1.95
N LEU A 69 -9.88 8.73 3.18
CA LEU A 69 -9.47 8.00 4.38
C LEU A 69 -10.34 6.75 4.63
N GLU A 70 -11.63 6.81 4.31
CA GLU A 70 -12.51 5.63 4.38
C GLU A 70 -12.09 4.57 3.37
N ALA A 71 -11.90 4.96 2.11
CA ALA A 71 -11.50 4.05 1.04
C ALA A 71 -10.14 3.39 1.32
N LEU A 72 -9.14 4.17 1.72
CA LEU A 72 -7.77 3.66 1.94
C LEU A 72 -7.65 2.75 3.17
N ARG A 73 -8.45 3.00 4.22
CA ARG A 73 -8.53 2.08 5.38
C ARG A 73 -9.17 0.75 5.00
N ALA A 74 -10.22 0.77 4.20
CA ALA A 74 -10.87 -0.44 3.71
C ALA A 74 -9.94 -1.23 2.78
N ASP A 75 -9.18 -0.53 1.94
CA ASP A 75 -8.16 -1.10 1.05
C ASP A 75 -7.04 -1.77 1.84
N GLN A 76 -6.41 -1.05 2.78
CA GLN A 76 -5.40 -1.59 3.71
C GLN A 76 -5.90 -2.84 4.45
N GLN A 77 -7.10 -2.77 5.02
CA GLN A 77 -7.68 -3.90 5.74
C GLN A 77 -7.91 -5.09 4.81
N GLY A 78 -8.38 -4.84 3.58
CA GLY A 78 -8.60 -5.85 2.55
C GLY A 78 -7.32 -6.57 2.16
N ALA A 79 -6.27 -5.82 1.83
CA ALA A 79 -4.96 -6.34 1.47
C ALA A 79 -4.39 -7.23 2.60
N LEU A 80 -4.29 -6.68 3.81
CA LEU A 80 -3.65 -7.37 4.95
C LEU A 80 -4.43 -8.60 5.46
N THR A 81 -5.72 -8.74 5.12
CA THR A 81 -6.54 -9.89 5.58
C THR A 81 -6.82 -10.91 4.50
N SER A 82 -6.84 -10.50 3.23
CA SER A 82 -7.34 -11.32 2.13
C SER A 82 -6.28 -11.64 1.07
N GLU A 83 -5.15 -10.94 1.05
CA GLU A 83 -4.06 -11.17 0.09
C GLU A 83 -2.91 -11.91 0.76
N PRO A 84 -2.74 -13.22 0.51
CA PRO A 84 -1.70 -14.02 1.18
C PRO A 84 -0.28 -13.54 0.90
N LEU A 85 -0.09 -12.81 -0.21
CA LEU A 85 1.22 -12.32 -0.64
C LEU A 85 1.51 -10.90 -0.18
N ALA A 86 0.52 -10.17 0.34
CA ALA A 86 0.71 -8.83 0.91
C ALA A 86 1.50 -8.93 2.23
N VAL A 87 2.71 -8.39 2.24
CA VAL A 87 3.62 -8.41 3.39
C VAL A 87 3.48 -7.15 4.24
N SER A 88 3.27 -6.00 3.60
CA SER A 88 3.11 -4.72 4.28
C SER A 88 2.15 -3.83 3.52
N TYR A 89 1.37 -3.05 4.26
CA TYR A 89 0.55 -1.95 3.76
C TYR A 89 0.54 -0.87 4.84
N LEU A 90 1.12 0.28 4.56
CA LEU A 90 1.05 1.45 5.42
C LEU A 90 0.63 2.67 4.61
N PHE A 91 -0.07 3.60 5.26
CA PHE A 91 -0.29 4.92 4.72
C PHE A 91 -0.32 5.96 5.84
N GLY A 92 -0.06 7.20 5.49
CA GLY A 92 -0.04 8.32 6.43
C GLY A 92 -0.08 9.65 5.72
N GLU A 93 -0.47 10.69 6.46
CA GLU A 93 -0.39 12.06 5.96
C GLU A 93 1.04 12.58 6.05
N ASP A 94 1.46 13.33 5.04
CA ASP A 94 2.69 14.09 5.03
C ASP A 94 2.74 15.08 6.21
N THR A 95 3.90 15.18 6.86
CA THR A 95 4.05 16.01 8.07
C THR A 95 4.19 17.50 7.78
N GLU A 96 4.44 17.87 6.53
CA GLU A 96 4.71 19.25 6.11
C GLU A 96 3.57 19.80 5.23
N THR A 97 2.91 18.94 4.46
CA THR A 97 1.92 19.33 3.45
C THR A 97 0.56 18.68 3.71
N PRO A 98 -0.42 19.42 4.27
CA PRO A 98 -1.75 18.88 4.52
C PRO A 98 -2.44 18.34 3.27
N ASN A 99 -3.14 17.21 3.42
CA ASN A 99 -3.78 16.46 2.34
C ASN A 99 -2.84 15.84 1.30
N VAL A 100 -1.53 15.82 1.56
CA VAL A 100 -0.64 14.89 0.86
C VAL A 100 -0.52 13.63 1.69
N PHE A 101 -0.72 12.48 1.06
CA PHE A 101 -0.64 11.18 1.71
C PHE A 101 0.39 10.31 1.02
N HIS A 102 1.14 9.57 1.83
CA HIS A 102 2.09 8.55 1.40
C HIS A 102 1.47 7.19 1.69
N MET A 103 1.61 6.26 0.75
CA MET A 103 1.20 4.87 0.87
C MET A 103 2.34 3.98 0.40
N PHE A 104 2.57 2.89 1.12
CA PHE A 104 3.57 1.90 0.79
C PHE A 104 2.99 0.50 0.93
N GLU A 105 3.23 -0.32 -0.08
CA GLU A 105 2.90 -1.74 -0.09
C GLU A 105 4.13 -2.58 -0.44
N ALA A 106 4.19 -3.79 0.10
CA ALA A 106 5.20 -4.78 -0.25
C ALA A 106 4.56 -6.14 -0.43
N TYR A 107 4.92 -6.82 -1.52
CA TYR A 107 4.40 -8.11 -1.92
C TYR A 107 5.51 -9.14 -2.04
N SER A 108 5.20 -10.36 -1.59
CA SER A 108 5.98 -11.55 -1.85
C SER A 108 5.59 -12.19 -3.18
N GLY A 109 6.49 -12.98 -3.77
CA GLY A 109 6.26 -13.54 -5.12
C GLY A 109 6.57 -12.58 -6.28
N GLY A 110 7.26 -11.46 -6.01
CA GLY A 110 7.66 -10.50 -7.03
C GLY A 110 6.47 -9.74 -7.63
N ARG A 111 6.62 -9.22 -8.85
CA ARG A 111 5.58 -8.43 -9.53
C ARG A 111 4.27 -9.20 -9.74
N ASP A 112 4.32 -10.52 -9.88
CA ASP A 112 3.13 -11.36 -10.05
C ASP A 112 2.28 -11.46 -8.79
N GLY A 113 2.87 -11.16 -7.61
CA GLY A 113 2.13 -11.04 -6.36
C GLY A 113 1.30 -9.76 -6.23
N PHE A 114 1.55 -8.77 -7.09
CA PHE A 114 0.84 -7.48 -7.18
C PHE A 114 -0.36 -7.53 -8.17
N ALA A 115 -0.92 -8.71 -8.44
CA ALA A 115 -1.94 -8.94 -9.48
C ALA A 115 -3.36 -9.14 -8.95
#